data_AF-A0A1G7I323-F1
#
_entry.id   AF-A0A1G7I323-F1
#
_cell.length_a   1.000
_cell.length_b   1.000
_cell.length_c   1.000
_cell.angle_alpha   90.00
_cell.angle_beta   90.00
_cell.angle_gamma   90.00
#
_symmetry.space_group_name_H-M   'P 1'
#
loop_
_entity.id
_entity.type
_entity.pdbx_description
1 polymer ?
#
loop_
_entity_poly.entity_id
_entity_poly.type
_entity_poly.pdbx_seq_one_letter_code
_entity_poly.pdbx_strand_id
1 'polypeptide(L)'
;MKRYLMALALALAACAPQVTQAPEARPLLEEKAFYPALPGLEWVYLPEGEPLSSPPYRLRVEGPALYEGQEALRFRFQGRGEDRVYYRQVGAFGVRLLGFQDPSARVVFAPPLLEYPPEALLAVGYRWGGTTEVRVELLTPSSREPLAQGRLGYQMEVLEEREVRVPAGAFRVFRIRQVYQDARSQDVREVWFAPRVGEVRTREGRLLVERNFR
;
A
#
# COMPACT_ATOMS: atom_id res chain seq x y z
N MET A 1 44.54 37.16 53.83
CA MET A 1 44.23 35.71 53.82
C MET A 1 42.71 35.52 53.86
N LYS A 2 42.18 34.47 53.20
CA LYS A 2 40.77 34.17 52.78
C LYS A 2 40.46 34.68 51.36
N ARG A 3 40.52 33.85 50.29
CA ARG A 3 39.64 32.74 49.82
C ARG A 3 38.21 33.19 49.50
N TYR A 4 37.80 33.05 48.22
CA TYR A 4 36.59 32.42 47.62
C TYR A 4 36.65 32.69 46.09
N LEU A 5 36.78 31.68 45.19
CA LEU A 5 35.70 30.95 44.48
C LEU A 5 34.81 31.93 43.67
N MET A 6 34.49 31.77 42.37
CA MET A 6 34.21 30.57 41.59
C MET A 6 33.94 30.97 40.13
N ALA A 7 34.28 30.06 39.20
CA ALA A 7 33.60 29.75 37.92
C ALA A 7 33.04 30.88 37.02
N LEU A 8 33.63 31.02 35.83
CA LEU A 8 32.90 31.47 34.63
C LEU A 8 33.19 30.48 33.50
N ALA A 9 32.40 29.40 33.45
CA ALA A 9 32.47 28.36 32.46
C ALA A 9 31.24 28.43 31.54
N LEU A 10 31.50 28.50 30.24
CA LEU A 10 30.68 27.94 29.16
C LEU A 10 29.22 28.42 29.06
N ALA A 11 29.02 29.50 28.30
CA ALA A 11 27.77 29.78 27.62
C ALA A 11 28.01 29.92 26.10
N LEU A 12 28.42 28.82 25.46
CA LEU A 12 28.24 28.66 24.03
C LEU A 12 26.81 28.21 23.81
N ALA A 13 25.92 29.18 23.56
CA ALA A 13 24.57 28.93 23.11
C ALA A 13 24.63 28.20 21.75
N ALA A 14 24.43 26.89 21.79
CA ALA A 14 24.22 26.07 20.60
C ALA A 14 22.85 26.42 20.01
N CYS A 15 22.80 27.41 19.13
CA CYS A 15 21.70 27.57 18.17
C CYS A 15 21.82 26.44 17.13
N ALA A 16 21.29 25.26 17.47
CA ALA A 16 21.00 24.26 16.46
C ALA A 16 19.80 24.75 15.64
N PRO A 17 19.91 24.94 14.31
CA PRO A 17 18.75 25.27 13.50
C PRO A 17 17.77 24.10 13.57
N GLN A 18 16.60 24.34 14.17
CA GLN A 18 15.47 23.45 14.02
C GLN A 18 15.09 23.48 12.54
N VAL A 19 15.43 22.42 11.81
CA VAL A 19 14.89 22.17 10.48
C VAL A 19 13.42 21.83 10.67
N THR A 20 12.60 22.87 10.76
CA THR A 20 11.14 22.74 10.64
C THR A 20 10.90 22.36 9.20
N GLN A 21 10.84 21.06 8.91
CA GLN A 21 10.37 20.57 7.62
C GLN A 21 8.96 21.13 7.43
N ALA A 22 8.81 22.10 6.53
CA ALA A 22 7.50 22.56 6.12
C ALA A 22 6.69 21.33 5.65
N PRO A 23 5.40 21.21 6.02
CA PRO A 23 4.57 20.12 5.53
C PRO A 23 4.64 20.12 4.00
N GLU A 24 5.06 19.00 3.41
CA GLU A 24 5.05 18.82 1.95
C GLU A 24 3.62 19.10 1.45
N ALA A 25 3.45 20.12 0.60
CA ALA A 25 2.14 20.49 0.09
C ALA A 25 1.58 19.32 -0.72
N ARG A 26 0.47 18.73 -0.26
CA ARG A 26 -0.25 17.67 -0.98
C ARG A 26 -1.33 18.32 -1.83
N PRO A 27 -1.14 18.45 -3.16
CA PRO A 27 -2.20 18.99 -4.00
C PRO A 27 -3.41 18.06 -3.94
N LEU A 28 -4.60 18.65 -3.93
CA LEU A 28 -5.83 17.91 -4.14
C LEU A 28 -5.94 17.56 -5.63
N LEU A 29 -6.05 16.27 -5.95
CA LEU A 29 -6.17 15.77 -7.32
C LEU A 29 -7.61 15.36 -7.63
N GLU A 30 -7.95 15.36 -8.92
CA GLU A 30 -9.24 14.86 -9.42
C GLU A 30 -9.00 13.50 -10.07
N GLU A 31 -9.67 12.46 -9.58
CA GLU A 31 -9.57 11.10 -10.12
C GLU A 31 -10.98 10.57 -10.43
N LYS A 32 -11.16 10.10 -11.66
CA LYS A 32 -12.46 9.64 -12.16
C LYS A 32 -12.47 8.15 -12.47
N ALA A 33 -11.30 7.52 -12.55
CA ALA A 33 -11.16 6.11 -12.83
C ALA A 33 -11.79 5.28 -11.71
N PHE A 34 -12.49 4.20 -12.09
CA PHE A 34 -13.05 3.25 -11.13
C PHE A 34 -11.98 2.62 -10.24
N TYR A 35 -10.79 2.38 -10.81
CA TYR A 35 -9.56 2.01 -10.11
C TYR A 35 -8.57 3.17 -10.15
N PRO A 36 -8.50 4.00 -9.09
CA PRO A 36 -7.58 5.13 -9.00
C PRO A 36 -6.12 4.72 -9.20
N ALA A 37 -5.44 5.38 -10.13
CA ALA A 37 -4.07 5.03 -10.47
C ALA A 37 -3.25 6.19 -11.05
N LEU A 38 -3.76 7.42 -11.00
CA LEU A 38 -3.00 8.60 -11.41
C LEU A 38 -1.73 8.77 -10.56
N PRO A 39 -0.56 9.08 -11.15
CA PRO A 39 0.64 9.39 -10.39
C PRO A 39 0.41 10.56 -9.42
N GLY A 40 0.91 10.44 -8.19
CA GLY A 40 0.75 11.44 -7.13
C GLY A 40 -0.48 11.25 -6.24
N LEU A 41 -1.38 10.31 -6.55
CA LEU A 41 -2.43 9.91 -5.61
C LEU A 41 -1.82 9.29 -4.37
N GLU A 42 -2.35 9.67 -3.21
CA GLU A 42 -1.92 9.21 -1.89
C GLU A 42 -3.13 8.82 -1.03
N TRP A 43 -2.96 7.71 -0.33
CA TRP A 43 -3.85 7.25 0.74
C TRP A 43 -3.08 7.14 2.04
N VAL A 44 -3.75 7.47 3.13
CA VAL A 44 -3.20 7.38 4.48
C VAL A 44 -4.05 6.42 5.29
N TYR A 45 -3.41 5.48 5.96
CA TYR A 45 -4.08 4.44 6.71
C TYR A 45 -3.57 4.35 8.15
N LEU A 46 -4.46 3.91 9.03
CA LEU A 46 -4.13 3.50 10.40
C LEU A 46 -4.69 2.11 10.70
N PRO A 47 -4.02 1.30 11.53
CA PRO A 47 -4.63 0.09 12.06
C PRO A 47 -5.96 0.42 12.74
N GLU A 48 -6.94 -0.46 12.57
CA GLU A 48 -8.26 -0.27 13.17
C GLU A 48 -8.18 -0.17 14.70
N GLY A 49 -8.88 0.83 15.25
CA GLY A 49 -8.90 1.10 16.69
C GLY A 49 -7.73 1.94 17.20
N GLU A 50 -6.73 2.25 16.38
CA GLU A 50 -5.65 3.15 16.80
C GLU A 50 -6.07 4.64 16.80
N PRO A 51 -5.48 5.48 17.68
CA PRO A 51 -5.70 6.92 17.67
C PRO A 51 -5.28 7.57 16.35
N LEU A 52 -5.98 8.63 15.93
CA LEU A 52 -5.61 9.40 14.72
C LEU A 52 -4.24 10.09 14.80
N SER A 53 -3.70 10.24 16.01
CA SER A 53 -2.35 10.77 16.25
C SER A 53 -1.24 9.73 16.07
N SER A 54 -1.57 8.45 15.88
CA SER A 54 -0.59 7.40 15.63
C SER A 54 0.18 7.65 14.33
N PRO A 55 1.46 7.24 14.23
CA PRO A 55 2.19 7.24 12.96
C PRO A 55 1.44 6.42 11.90
N PRO A 56 1.11 7.00 10.73
CA PRO A 56 0.31 6.32 9.73
C PRO A 56 1.14 5.47 8.76
N TYR A 57 0.45 4.63 8.01
CA TYR A 57 0.92 4.08 6.76
C TYR A 57 0.48 4.95 5.59
N ARG A 58 1.28 5.00 4.52
CA ARG A 58 0.99 5.75 3.29
C ARG A 58 1.15 4.86 2.07
N LEU A 59 0.16 4.88 1.19
CA LEU A 59 0.25 4.34 -0.16
C LEU A 59 0.33 5.51 -1.13
N ARG A 60 1.30 5.52 -2.05
CA ARG A 60 1.42 6.54 -3.09
C ARG A 60 1.63 5.91 -4.46
N VAL A 61 0.98 6.46 -5.49
CA VAL A 61 1.32 6.13 -6.88
C VAL A 61 2.55 6.96 -7.28
N GLU A 62 3.68 6.30 -7.50
CA GLU A 62 4.92 6.98 -7.92
C GLU A 62 4.92 7.28 -9.42
N GLY A 63 4.30 6.40 -10.22
CA GLY A 63 4.16 6.58 -11.67
C GLY A 63 4.55 5.35 -12.49
N PRO A 64 4.71 5.52 -13.81
CA PRO A 64 5.08 4.44 -14.74
C PRO A 64 6.45 3.83 -14.45
N ALA A 65 6.57 2.53 -14.69
CA ALA A 65 7.81 1.77 -14.60
C ALA A 65 7.75 0.48 -15.43
N LEU A 66 8.86 -0.25 -15.43
CA LEU A 66 8.94 -1.61 -15.96
C LEU A 66 9.13 -2.61 -14.82
N TYR A 67 8.48 -3.76 -14.93
CA TYR A 67 8.66 -4.90 -14.03
C TYR A 67 8.65 -6.20 -14.83
N GLU A 68 9.75 -6.95 -14.79
CA GLU A 68 9.94 -8.14 -15.64
C GLU A 68 9.68 -7.88 -17.13
N GLY A 69 10.18 -6.73 -17.63
CA GLY A 69 10.01 -6.32 -19.03
C GLY A 69 8.59 -5.87 -19.41
N GLN A 70 7.65 -5.85 -18.45
CA GLN A 70 6.27 -5.41 -18.68
C GLN A 70 6.04 -4.01 -18.12
N GLU A 71 5.22 -3.22 -18.81
CA GLU A 71 4.75 -1.93 -18.32
C GLU A 71 3.91 -2.10 -17.05
N ALA A 72 4.17 -1.24 -16.06
CA ALA A 72 3.48 -1.22 -14.78
C ALA A 72 3.43 0.21 -14.21
N LEU A 73 2.57 0.40 -13.23
CA LEU A 73 2.56 1.53 -12.33
C LEU A 73 3.15 1.10 -10.98
N ARG A 74 3.99 1.95 -10.41
CA ARG A 74 4.59 1.76 -9.08
C ARG A 74 3.68 2.36 -8.02
N PHE A 75 3.34 1.53 -7.05
CA PHE A 75 2.59 1.91 -5.85
C PHE A 75 3.48 1.65 -4.63
N ARG A 76 3.98 2.69 -3.99
CA ARG A 76 4.82 2.56 -2.79
C ARG A 76 3.96 2.65 -1.53
N PHE A 77 4.03 1.62 -0.72
CA PHE A 77 3.41 1.52 0.59
C PHE A 77 4.50 1.62 1.66
N GLN A 78 4.41 2.59 2.56
CA GLN A 78 5.43 2.83 3.58
C GLN A 78 4.83 3.25 4.92
N GLY A 79 5.56 2.99 6.01
CA GLY A 79 5.20 3.43 7.36
C GLY A 79 5.53 2.38 8.40
N ARG A 80 5.90 2.82 9.61
CA ARG A 80 6.16 1.93 10.77
C ARG A 80 7.14 0.77 10.46
N GLY A 81 8.19 1.06 9.68
CA GLY A 81 9.21 0.08 9.30
C GLY A 81 8.87 -0.76 8.06
N GLU A 82 7.64 -0.63 7.52
CA GLU A 82 7.31 -1.19 6.21
C GLU A 82 7.75 -0.22 5.11
N ASP A 83 8.35 -0.79 4.06
CA ASP A 83 8.57 -0.14 2.77
C ASP A 83 8.41 -1.22 1.69
N ARG A 84 7.38 -1.07 0.86
CA ARG A 84 7.05 -2.04 -0.17
C ARG A 84 6.55 -1.32 -1.42
N VAL A 85 7.09 -1.69 -2.56
CA VAL A 85 6.66 -1.21 -3.87
C VAL A 85 5.91 -2.31 -4.59
N TYR A 86 4.64 -2.07 -4.90
CA TYR A 86 3.81 -2.93 -5.74
C TYR A 86 3.87 -2.46 -7.19
N TYR A 87 3.90 -3.41 -8.11
CA TYR A 87 3.90 -3.16 -9.55
C TYR A 87 2.59 -3.67 -10.13
N ARG A 88 1.73 -2.72 -10.55
CA ARG A 88 0.37 -3.03 -11.01
C ARG A 88 0.15 -2.56 -12.44
N GLN A 89 -0.67 -3.31 -13.17
CA GLN A 89 -1.32 -2.86 -14.38
C GLN A 89 -2.76 -2.50 -14.05
N VAL A 90 -3.21 -1.35 -14.53
CA VAL A 90 -4.58 -0.85 -14.31
C VAL A 90 -5.18 -0.49 -15.66
N GLY A 91 -6.37 -0.99 -15.95
CA GLY A 91 -7.07 -0.71 -17.21
C GLY A 91 -8.47 -1.34 -17.27
N ALA A 92 -9.03 -1.43 -18.47
CA ALA A 92 -10.37 -2.01 -18.67
C ALA A 92 -10.48 -3.48 -18.23
N PHE A 93 -9.34 -4.19 -18.17
CA PHE A 93 -9.24 -5.55 -17.64
C PHE A 93 -9.27 -5.64 -16.10
N GLY A 94 -9.37 -4.51 -15.40
CA GLY A 94 -9.28 -4.42 -13.94
C GLY A 94 -7.87 -4.07 -13.46
N VAL A 95 -7.49 -4.63 -12.31
CA VAL A 95 -6.17 -4.42 -11.69
C VAL A 95 -5.43 -5.74 -11.62
N ARG A 96 -4.25 -5.79 -12.22
CA ARG A 96 -3.36 -6.95 -12.19
C ARG A 96 -2.08 -6.61 -11.42
N LEU A 97 -1.70 -7.47 -10.49
CA LEU A 97 -0.46 -7.38 -9.72
C LEU A 97 0.60 -8.27 -10.38
N LEU A 98 1.66 -7.64 -10.89
CA LEU A 98 2.79 -8.33 -11.49
C LEU A 98 3.75 -8.85 -10.42
N GLY A 99 3.79 -8.18 -9.28
CA GLY A 99 4.70 -8.47 -8.20
C GLY A 99 4.86 -7.31 -7.25
N PHE A 100 5.71 -7.51 -6.25
CA PHE A 100 6.12 -6.46 -5.34
C PHE A 100 7.59 -6.61 -4.98
N GLN A 101 8.12 -5.59 -4.30
CA GLN A 101 9.48 -5.54 -3.82
C GLN A 101 9.50 -4.85 -2.46
N ASP A 102 10.23 -5.41 -1.51
CA ASP A 102 10.66 -4.73 -0.29
C ASP A 102 12.19 -4.56 -0.31
N PRO A 103 12.83 -3.96 0.71
CA PRO A 103 14.29 -3.76 0.70
C PRO A 103 15.11 -5.05 0.60
N SER A 104 14.54 -6.19 0.99
CA SER A 104 15.25 -7.47 1.10
C SER A 104 14.96 -8.43 -0.05
N ALA A 105 13.77 -8.34 -0.64
CA ALA A 105 13.29 -9.33 -1.57
C ALA A 105 12.38 -8.74 -2.64
N ARG A 106 12.30 -9.47 -3.74
CA ARG A 106 11.42 -9.21 -4.87
C ARG A 106 10.56 -10.45 -5.12
N VAL A 107 9.27 -10.23 -5.36
CA VAL A 107 8.29 -11.29 -5.61
C VAL A 107 7.60 -11.05 -6.94
N VAL A 108 7.67 -12.02 -7.83
CA VAL A 108 7.08 -11.99 -9.18
C VAL A 108 5.91 -12.98 -9.27
N PHE A 109 4.82 -12.57 -9.93
CA PHE A 109 3.68 -13.41 -10.28
C PHE A 109 3.60 -13.65 -11.79
N ALA A 110 3.59 -14.92 -12.21
CA ALA A 110 3.47 -15.33 -13.61
C ALA A 110 2.42 -16.47 -13.78
N PRO A 111 1.25 -16.21 -14.39
CA PRO A 111 0.75 -14.92 -14.88
C PRO A 111 0.49 -13.91 -13.74
N PRO A 112 0.36 -12.60 -14.04
CA PRO A 112 -0.02 -11.60 -13.05
C PRO A 112 -1.31 -11.95 -12.31
N LEU A 113 -1.38 -11.64 -11.02
CA LEU A 113 -2.55 -11.89 -10.18
C LEU A 113 -3.65 -10.86 -10.46
N LEU A 114 -4.88 -11.28 -10.73
CA LEU A 114 -6.02 -10.37 -10.89
C LEU A 114 -6.53 -9.93 -9.51
N GLU A 115 -6.10 -8.76 -9.04
CA GLU A 115 -6.49 -8.22 -7.73
C GLU A 115 -7.95 -7.76 -7.74
N TYR A 116 -8.35 -7.05 -8.79
CA TYR A 116 -9.71 -6.57 -9.00
C TYR A 116 -10.15 -6.83 -10.45
N PRO A 117 -11.39 -7.27 -10.70
CA PRO A 117 -11.90 -7.61 -12.02
C PRO A 117 -12.19 -6.34 -12.85
N PRO A 118 -12.58 -6.45 -14.14
CA PRO A 118 -13.22 -5.36 -14.85
C PRO A 118 -14.38 -4.74 -14.05
N GLU A 119 -14.56 -3.41 -14.14
CA GLU A 119 -15.61 -2.66 -13.42
C GLU A 119 -16.99 -3.27 -13.60
N ALA A 120 -17.35 -3.64 -14.84
CA ALA A 120 -18.65 -4.20 -15.18
C ALA A 120 -18.98 -5.53 -14.48
N LEU A 121 -17.98 -6.19 -13.88
CA LEU A 121 -18.15 -7.47 -13.20
C LEU A 121 -18.13 -7.33 -11.67
N LEU A 122 -17.73 -6.17 -11.12
CA LEU A 122 -17.64 -6.00 -9.67
C LEU A 122 -19.03 -5.78 -9.07
N ALA A 123 -19.69 -6.87 -8.70
CA ALA A 123 -21.01 -6.89 -8.07
C ALA A 123 -21.09 -7.98 -6.99
N VAL A 124 -22.03 -7.86 -6.06
CA VAL A 124 -22.27 -8.84 -4.98
C VAL A 124 -22.45 -10.25 -5.55
N GLY A 125 -21.77 -11.23 -4.96
CA GLY A 125 -21.76 -12.63 -5.39
C GLY A 125 -20.78 -12.93 -6.53
N TYR A 126 -20.19 -11.92 -7.18
CA TYR A 126 -19.19 -12.16 -8.22
C TYR A 126 -17.91 -12.75 -7.62
N ARG A 127 -17.37 -13.74 -8.32
CA ARG A 127 -16.17 -14.48 -7.93
C ARG A 127 -15.16 -14.47 -9.06
N TRP A 128 -13.89 -14.28 -8.72
CA TRP A 128 -12.78 -14.40 -9.65
C TRP A 128 -11.59 -15.04 -8.95
N GLY A 129 -10.64 -15.52 -9.73
CA GLY A 129 -9.48 -16.21 -9.18
C GLY A 129 -8.63 -16.80 -10.25
N GLY A 130 -7.63 -17.55 -9.82
CA GLY A 130 -6.75 -18.26 -10.72
C GLY A 130 -5.59 -18.90 -9.98
N THR A 131 -4.54 -19.15 -10.72
CA THR A 131 -3.30 -19.70 -10.21
C THR A 131 -2.14 -18.97 -10.86
N THR A 132 -1.09 -18.71 -10.08
CA THR A 132 0.13 -18.05 -10.54
C THR A 132 1.36 -18.78 -10.01
N GLU A 133 2.43 -18.77 -10.79
CA GLU A 133 3.75 -19.11 -10.30
C GLU A 133 4.34 -17.90 -9.58
N VAL A 134 4.78 -18.13 -8.35
CA VAL A 134 5.44 -17.15 -7.51
C VAL A 134 6.94 -17.42 -7.56
N ARG A 135 7.73 -16.43 -7.96
CA ARG A 135 9.18 -16.45 -7.82
C ARG A 135 9.60 -15.40 -6.81
N VAL A 136 10.42 -15.80 -5.84
CA VAL A 136 11.00 -14.92 -4.83
C VAL A 136 12.49 -14.84 -5.08
N GLU A 137 13.01 -13.62 -5.20
CA GLU A 137 14.42 -13.31 -5.40
C GLU A 137 14.89 -12.47 -4.21
N LEU A 138 16.00 -12.85 -3.59
CA LEU A 138 16.70 -11.98 -2.64
C LEU A 138 17.38 -10.85 -3.39
N LEU A 139 17.28 -9.65 -2.82
CA LEU A 139 17.97 -8.48 -3.30
C LEU A 139 19.23 -8.28 -2.46
N THR A 140 20.38 -8.46 -3.09
CA THR A 140 21.67 -8.09 -2.50
C THR A 140 22.16 -6.78 -3.12
N PRO A 141 23.17 -6.11 -2.55
CA PRO A 141 23.72 -4.89 -3.15
C PRO A 141 24.22 -5.05 -4.59
N SER A 142 24.57 -6.28 -5.01
CA SER A 142 25.23 -6.55 -6.29
C SER A 142 24.49 -7.53 -7.20
N SER A 143 23.47 -8.24 -6.72
CA SER A 143 22.81 -9.30 -7.48
C SER A 143 21.34 -9.50 -7.08
N ARG A 144 20.64 -10.28 -7.91
CA ARG A 144 19.36 -10.90 -7.57
C ARG A 144 19.58 -12.40 -7.51
N GLU A 145 19.23 -13.02 -6.38
CA GLU A 145 19.47 -14.44 -6.16
C GLU A 145 18.14 -15.16 -5.98
N PRO A 146 17.86 -16.25 -6.73
CA PRO A 146 16.65 -17.03 -6.51
C PRO A 146 16.59 -17.56 -5.08
N LEU A 147 15.51 -17.24 -4.36
CA LEU A 147 15.28 -17.72 -3.00
C LEU A 147 14.28 -18.86 -2.96
N ALA A 148 13.15 -18.70 -3.63
CA ALA A 148 12.07 -19.67 -3.63
C ALA A 148 11.21 -19.55 -4.88
N GLN A 149 10.58 -20.66 -5.23
CA GLN A 149 9.52 -20.68 -6.24
C GLN A 149 8.40 -21.61 -5.81
N GLY A 150 7.18 -21.31 -6.24
CA GLY A 150 6.02 -22.12 -5.91
C GLY A 150 4.78 -21.71 -6.69
N ARG A 151 3.69 -22.42 -6.46
CA ARG A 151 2.40 -22.14 -7.06
C ARG A 151 1.45 -21.56 -6.00
N LEU A 152 0.78 -20.48 -6.36
CA LEU A 152 -0.22 -19.82 -5.54
C LEU A 152 -1.57 -19.86 -6.25
N GLY A 153 -2.55 -20.54 -5.64
CA GLY A 153 -3.96 -20.39 -5.96
C GLY A 153 -4.53 -19.15 -5.26
N TYR A 154 -5.42 -18.43 -5.93
CA TYR A 154 -6.15 -17.33 -5.31
C TYR A 154 -7.60 -17.31 -5.76
N GLN A 155 -8.49 -16.93 -4.84
CA GLN A 155 -9.92 -16.78 -5.08
C GLN A 155 -10.43 -15.56 -4.33
N MET A 156 -11.24 -14.76 -5.02
CA MET A 156 -11.86 -13.57 -4.46
C MET A 156 -13.38 -13.64 -4.64
N GLU A 157 -14.11 -13.05 -3.71
CA GLU A 157 -15.57 -12.99 -3.76
C GLU A 157 -16.08 -11.68 -3.18
N VAL A 158 -16.97 -11.00 -3.91
CA VAL A 158 -17.74 -9.88 -3.36
C VAL A 158 -18.84 -10.45 -2.45
N LEU A 159 -18.68 -10.29 -1.14
CA LEU A 159 -19.62 -10.82 -0.16
C LEU A 159 -20.88 -9.96 -0.06
N GLU A 160 -20.69 -8.65 0.01
CA GLU A 160 -21.76 -7.69 0.21
C GLU A 160 -21.33 -6.30 -0.27
N GLU A 161 -22.33 -5.43 -0.48
CA GLU A 161 -22.16 -4.00 -0.68
C GLU A 161 -22.83 -3.27 0.49
N ARG A 162 -22.10 -2.36 1.15
CA ARG A 162 -22.62 -1.63 2.31
C ARG A 162 -22.04 -0.23 2.43
N GLU A 163 -22.72 0.63 3.17
CA GLU A 163 -22.15 1.91 3.58
C GLU A 163 -21.29 1.72 4.83
N VAL A 164 -20.11 2.35 4.84
CA VAL A 164 -19.22 2.42 6.00
C VAL A 164 -18.81 3.87 6.25
N ARG A 165 -18.58 4.19 7.52
CA ARG A 165 -17.99 5.48 7.93
C ARG A 165 -16.63 5.22 8.56
N VAL A 166 -15.61 5.85 7.99
CA VAL A 166 -14.22 5.85 8.49
C VAL A 166 -13.76 7.30 8.63
N PRO A 167 -12.59 7.58 9.24
CA PRO A 167 -12.13 8.96 9.42
C PRO A 167 -12.01 9.76 8.11
N ALA A 168 -11.70 9.10 6.98
CA ALA A 168 -11.65 9.73 5.66
C ALA A 168 -13.03 10.08 5.05
N GLY A 169 -14.14 9.66 5.68
CA GLY A 169 -15.50 9.93 5.19
C GLY A 169 -16.43 8.72 5.17
N ALA A 170 -17.58 8.90 4.53
CA ALA A 170 -18.55 7.84 4.29
C ALA A 170 -18.39 7.28 2.87
N PHE A 171 -18.38 5.95 2.75
CA PHE A 171 -18.16 5.26 1.48
C PHE A 171 -19.13 4.10 1.31
N ARG A 172 -19.64 3.91 0.09
CA ARG A 172 -20.27 2.66 -0.34
C ARG A 172 -19.15 1.71 -0.76
N VAL A 173 -18.99 0.60 -0.03
CA VAL A 173 -17.89 -0.36 -0.23
C VAL A 173 -18.43 -1.72 -0.63
N PHE A 174 -17.67 -2.39 -1.50
CA PHE A 174 -17.71 -3.83 -1.67
C PHE A 174 -16.80 -4.48 -0.64
N ARG A 175 -17.35 -5.39 0.16
CA ARG A 175 -16.58 -6.21 1.07
C ARG A 175 -16.18 -7.48 0.34
N ILE A 176 -14.88 -7.61 0.11
CA ILE A 176 -14.33 -8.65 -0.76
C ILE A 176 -13.50 -9.61 0.10
N ARG A 177 -13.90 -10.87 0.11
CA ARG A 177 -13.10 -11.96 0.69
C ARG A 177 -11.99 -12.32 -0.28
N GLN A 178 -10.79 -12.52 0.24
CA GLN A 178 -9.62 -12.96 -0.50
C GLN A 178 -9.10 -14.24 0.13
N VAL A 179 -8.90 -15.27 -0.68
CA VAL A 179 -8.35 -16.55 -0.26
C VAL A 179 -7.10 -16.80 -1.10
N TYR A 180 -5.98 -17.03 -0.43
CA TYR A 180 -4.70 -17.37 -1.02
C TYR A 180 -4.30 -18.75 -0.52
N GLN A 181 -3.88 -19.64 -1.41
CA GLN A 181 -3.56 -21.01 -1.06
C GLN A 181 -2.30 -21.47 -1.78
N ASP A 182 -1.34 -21.99 -1.02
CA ASP A 182 -0.18 -22.70 -1.54
C ASP A 182 -0.19 -24.17 -1.06
N ALA A 183 0.90 -24.89 -1.33
CA ALA A 183 0.99 -26.30 -0.95
C ALA A 183 1.01 -26.55 0.57
N ARG A 184 1.31 -25.53 1.39
CA ARG A 184 1.54 -25.65 2.84
C ARG A 184 0.44 -25.01 3.67
N SER A 185 -0.25 -24.02 3.11
CA SER A 185 -1.08 -23.12 3.88
C SER A 185 -2.20 -22.50 3.05
N GLN A 186 -3.21 -22.03 3.77
CA GLN A 186 -4.27 -21.21 3.25
C GLN A 186 -4.36 -19.95 4.11
N ASP A 187 -4.40 -18.79 3.46
CA ASP A 187 -4.56 -17.48 4.07
C ASP A 187 -5.89 -16.88 3.61
N VAL A 188 -6.68 -16.40 4.55
CA VAL A 188 -7.98 -15.78 4.28
C VAL A 188 -7.96 -14.35 4.81
N ARG A 189 -8.26 -13.41 3.93
CA ARG A 189 -8.25 -11.98 4.19
C ARG A 189 -9.55 -11.34 3.71
N GLU A 190 -9.75 -10.10 4.11
CA GLU A 190 -10.88 -9.28 3.67
C GLU A 190 -10.40 -7.86 3.39
N VAL A 191 -10.88 -7.29 2.29
CA VAL A 191 -10.66 -5.89 1.91
C VAL A 191 -12.01 -5.20 1.72
N TRP A 192 -12.08 -3.91 2.03
CA TRP A 192 -13.25 -3.08 1.69
C TRP A 192 -12.84 -2.13 0.58
N PHE A 193 -13.40 -2.33 -0.62
CA PHE A 193 -13.08 -1.55 -1.80
C PHE A 193 -14.23 -0.59 -2.13
N ALA A 194 -13.94 0.69 -2.29
CA ALA A 194 -14.89 1.67 -2.82
C ALA A 194 -14.49 2.11 -4.24
N PRO A 195 -15.40 2.06 -5.23
CA PRO A 195 -15.17 2.63 -6.55
C PRO A 195 -14.65 4.06 -6.50
N ARG A 196 -13.70 4.41 -7.38
CA ARG A 196 -13.06 5.73 -7.46
C ARG A 196 -12.31 6.17 -6.18
N VAL A 197 -12.18 5.28 -5.20
CA VAL A 197 -11.41 5.52 -3.97
C VAL A 197 -10.34 4.47 -3.80
N GLY A 198 -10.61 3.19 -4.08
CA GLY A 198 -9.70 2.08 -3.79
C GLY A 198 -10.03 1.43 -2.45
N GLU A 199 -9.00 0.93 -1.76
CA GLU A 199 -9.18 0.24 -0.47
C GLU A 199 -9.54 1.26 0.64
N VAL A 200 -10.74 1.16 1.18
CA VAL A 200 -11.18 1.89 2.40
C VAL A 200 -10.72 1.14 3.66
N ARG A 201 -10.59 -0.18 3.55
CA ARG A 201 -9.93 -1.05 4.51
C ARG A 201 -9.01 -2.00 3.76
N THR A 202 -7.72 -2.01 4.10
CA THR A 202 -6.74 -2.92 3.48
C THR A 202 -6.88 -4.34 4.03
N ARG A 203 -6.29 -5.32 3.32
CA ARG A 203 -6.27 -6.74 3.73
C ARG A 203 -5.54 -6.99 5.07
N GLU A 204 -4.66 -6.09 5.49
CA GLU A 204 -3.97 -6.10 6.78
C GLU A 204 -4.80 -5.46 7.91
N GLY A 205 -6.02 -5.02 7.62
CA GLY A 205 -6.93 -4.45 8.61
C GLY A 205 -6.66 -2.97 8.93
N ARG A 206 -6.17 -2.21 7.95
CA ARG A 206 -5.88 -0.77 8.08
C ARG A 206 -7.00 0.04 7.46
N LEU A 207 -7.53 1.01 8.19
CA LEU A 207 -8.62 1.88 7.75
C LEU A 207 -8.10 3.17 7.12
N LEU A 208 -8.78 3.62 6.07
CA LEU A 208 -8.48 4.87 5.39
C LEU A 208 -8.83 6.06 6.30
N VAL A 209 -7.84 6.93 6.53
CA VAL A 209 -8.00 8.12 7.37
C VAL A 209 -7.85 9.43 6.61
N GLU A 210 -7.12 9.44 5.50
CA GLU A 210 -6.95 10.60 4.64
C GLU A 210 -6.65 10.14 3.19
N ARG A 211 -7.03 10.95 2.21
CA ARG A 211 -6.61 10.83 0.80
C ARG A 211 -6.44 12.21 0.18
N ASN A 212 -5.54 12.37 -0.79
CA ASN A 212 -5.29 13.67 -1.44
C ASN A 212 -6.05 13.88 -2.76
N PHE A 213 -7.19 13.21 -2.94
CA PHE A 213 -7.96 13.30 -4.18
C PHE A 213 -9.45 13.20 -3.92
N ARG A 214 -10.25 13.58 -4.92
CA ARG A 214 -11.70 13.44 -4.91
C ARG A 214 -12.17 12.47 -5.96
#